data_AF-A0A528TJT9-F1
#
_entry.id   AF-A0A528TJT9-F1
#
_cell.length_a   1.000
_cell.length_b   1.000
_cell.length_c   1.000
_cell.angle_alpha   90.00
_cell.angle_beta   90.00
_cell.angle_gamma   90.00
#
_symmetry.space_group_name_H-M   'P 1'
#
loop_
_entity.id
_entity.type
_entity.pdbx_description
1 polymer ?
#
loop_
_entity_poly.entity_id
_entity_poly.type
_entity_poly.pdbx_seq_one_letter_code
_entity_poly.pdbx_strand_id
1 'polypeptide(L)'
;LAAMRDGIRALGGDPEKINPLVPVDLVIDHSVIVDEFGTPMAFARNVELEYERNEERYKFLKWGQQAFRNFRVVPPGTGICHQVNLEYLGQVVWTNAEEGETTAYPDTCVGTDSHTTMINGLGVLGWGVGGIEA
;
A
#
# COMPACT_ATOMS: atom_id res chain seq x y z
N LEU A 1 -5.93 0.57 12.10
CA LEU A 1 -6.68 -0.71 11.95
C LEU A 1 -6.52 -1.68 13.13
N ALA A 2 -5.32 -2.18 13.46
CA ALA A 2 -5.15 -3.13 14.57
C ALA A 2 -5.76 -2.65 15.91
N ALA A 3 -5.43 -1.42 16.33
CA ALA A 3 -6.02 -0.81 17.53
C ALA A 3 -7.54 -0.63 17.45
N MET A 4 -8.11 -0.45 16.25
CA MET A 4 -9.56 -0.35 16.08
C MET A 4 -10.25 -1.71 16.29
N ARG A 5 -9.60 -2.82 15.89
CA ARG A 5 -10.07 -4.18 16.20
C ARG A 5 -10.14 -4.40 17.71
N ASP A 6 -9.10 -4.01 18.43
CA ASP A 6 -9.10 -4.09 19.90
C ASP A 6 -10.18 -3.21 20.54
N GLY A 7 -10.35 -1.99 20.03
CA GLY A 7 -11.41 -1.07 20.48
C GLY A 7 -12.81 -1.63 20.28
N ILE A 8 -13.13 -2.15 19.09
CA ILE A 8 -14.43 -2.79 18.82
C ILE A 8 -14.64 -4.01 19.72
N ARG A 9 -13.61 -4.83 19.91
CA ARG A 9 -13.68 -5.98 20.81
C ARG A 9 -14.00 -5.58 22.24
N ALA A 10 -13.34 -4.54 22.76
CA ALA A 10 -13.57 -4.02 24.10
C ALA A 10 -15.01 -3.51 24.30
N LEU A 11 -15.63 -3.01 23.22
CA LEU A 11 -17.04 -2.59 23.19
C LEU A 11 -18.02 -3.75 22.93
N GLY A 12 -17.56 -5.00 22.84
CA GLY A 12 -18.39 -6.18 22.61
C GLY A 12 -18.81 -6.40 21.15
N GLY A 13 -18.22 -5.67 20.20
CA GLY A 13 -18.47 -5.83 18.78
C GLY A 13 -17.57 -6.87 18.12
N ASP A 14 -17.85 -7.16 16.84
CA ASP A 14 -17.07 -8.08 16.00
C ASP A 14 -15.86 -7.38 15.35
N PRO A 15 -14.61 -7.74 15.72
CA PRO A 15 -13.40 -7.13 15.16
C PRO A 15 -13.22 -7.36 13.66
N GLU A 16 -13.80 -8.43 13.10
CA GLU A 16 -13.68 -8.75 11.67
C GLU A 16 -14.41 -7.74 10.77
N LYS A 17 -15.27 -6.91 11.36
CA LYS A 17 -15.87 -5.75 10.68
C LYS A 17 -14.86 -4.62 10.43
N ILE A 18 -13.75 -4.58 11.17
CA ILE A 18 -12.64 -3.68 10.85
C ILE A 18 -11.79 -4.35 9.77
N ASN A 19 -12.09 -3.99 8.53
CA ASN A 19 -11.35 -4.42 7.35
C ASN A 19 -11.46 -3.34 6.25
N PRO A 20 -10.42 -3.16 5.41
CA PRO A 20 -10.55 -2.35 4.20
C PRO A 20 -11.72 -2.83 3.34
N LEU A 21 -12.58 -1.89 2.91
CA LEU A 21 -13.71 -2.18 2.02
C LEU A 21 -13.31 -2.16 0.55
N VAL A 22 -12.28 -1.37 0.23
CA VAL A 22 -11.69 -1.24 -1.10
C VAL A 22 -10.28 -1.86 -1.12
N PRO A 23 -9.72 -2.16 -2.30
CA PRO A 23 -8.31 -2.55 -2.43
C PRO A 23 -7.38 -1.51 -1.80
N VAL A 24 -6.39 -1.98 -1.05
CA VAL A 24 -5.34 -1.17 -0.45
C VAL A 24 -3.99 -1.77 -0.82
N ASP A 25 -3.17 -0.94 -1.45
CA ASP A 25 -1.81 -1.27 -1.84
C ASP A 25 -0.82 -0.46 -1.01
N LEU A 26 -0.02 -1.14 -0.19
CA LEU A 26 1.05 -0.52 0.58
C LEU A 26 2.39 -0.79 -0.11
N VAL A 27 3.06 0.26 -0.56
CA VAL A 27 4.41 0.17 -1.15
C VAL A 27 5.45 0.53 -0.10
N ILE A 28 6.45 -0.34 0.07
CA ILE A 28 7.58 -0.09 0.98
C ILE A 28 8.72 0.55 0.16
N ASP A 29 8.87 1.87 0.29
CA ASP A 29 9.88 2.65 -0.44
C ASP A 29 10.60 3.70 0.43
N HIS A 30 10.03 4.11 1.57
CA HIS A 30 10.58 5.10 2.50
C HIS A 30 11.50 4.51 3.59
N SER A 31 12.18 3.40 3.29
CA SER A 31 12.92 2.59 4.27
C SER A 31 14.38 2.37 3.91
N VAL A 32 14.70 2.32 2.61
CA VAL A 32 16.07 2.21 2.11
C VAL A 32 16.83 3.51 2.39
N ILE A 33 18.06 3.38 2.87
CA ILE A 33 19.01 4.48 3.02
C ILE A 33 20.22 4.19 2.13
N VAL A 34 20.83 5.25 1.59
CA VAL A 34 22.07 5.13 0.81
C VAL A 34 23.26 5.13 1.77
N ASP A 35 23.59 3.98 2.34
CA ASP A 35 24.78 3.80 3.20
C ASP A 35 26.05 3.59 2.37
N GLU A 36 25.97 2.79 1.31
CA GLU A 36 27.01 2.62 0.29
C GLU A 36 26.57 3.20 -1.06
N PHE A 37 27.53 3.73 -1.83
CA PHE A 37 27.29 4.27 -3.17
C PHE A 37 28.50 4.06 -4.08
N GLY A 38 28.28 4.10 -5.41
CA GLY A 38 29.37 4.10 -6.40
C GLY A 38 30.09 2.77 -6.60
N THR A 39 29.62 1.67 -6.00
CA THR A 39 30.18 0.33 -6.19
C THR A 39 29.11 -0.64 -6.73
N PRO A 40 29.51 -1.72 -7.43
CA PRO A 40 28.57 -2.77 -7.84
C PRO A 40 27.84 -3.46 -6.67
N MET A 41 28.38 -3.38 -5.46
CA MET A 41 27.81 -3.99 -4.24
C MET A 41 26.85 -3.07 -3.48
N ALA A 42 26.83 -1.77 -3.79
CA ALA A 42 26.10 -0.76 -3.03
C ALA A 42 24.62 -1.11 -2.88
N PHE A 43 23.95 -1.56 -3.94
CA PHE A 43 22.55 -1.94 -3.89
C PHE A 43 22.29 -3.10 -2.92
N ALA A 44 23.06 -4.19 -3.05
CA ALA A 44 22.89 -5.36 -2.20
C ALA A 44 23.14 -5.03 -0.71
N ARG A 45 24.15 -4.20 -0.43
CA ARG A 45 24.46 -3.76 0.94
C ARG A 45 23.41 -2.85 1.54
N ASN A 46 22.90 -1.89 0.78
CA ASN A 46 21.84 -0.99 1.28
C ASN A 46 20.54 -1.76 1.58
N VAL A 47 20.18 -2.73 0.74
CA VAL A 47 19.01 -3.60 0.98
C VAL A 47 19.23 -4.50 2.20
N GLU A 48 20.43 -5.08 2.37
CA GLU A 48 20.75 -5.88 3.57
C GLU A 48 20.57 -5.08 4.86
N LEU A 49 21.15 -3.87 4.92
CA LEU A 49 21.03 -2.97 6.08
C LEU A 49 19.60 -2.49 6.31
N GLU A 50 18.84 -2.26 5.25
CA GLU A 50 17.42 -1.93 5.34
C GLU A 50 16.64 -3.04 6.05
N TYR A 51 16.83 -4.30 5.65
CA TYR A 51 16.15 -5.44 6.28
C TYR A 51 16.55 -5.61 7.74
N GLU A 52 17.83 -5.44 8.07
CA GLU A 52 18.32 -5.50 9.45
C GLU A 52 17.65 -4.43 10.33
N ARG A 53 17.57 -3.18 9.85
CA ARG A 53 17.04 -2.05 10.62
C ARG A 53 15.52 -2.07 10.76
N ASN A 54 14.81 -2.67 9.81
CA ASN A 54 13.35 -2.59 9.70
C ASN A 54 12.62 -3.91 9.93
N GLU A 55 13.31 -4.92 10.49
CA GLU A 55 12.79 -6.27 10.65
C GLU A 55 11.40 -6.31 11.33
N GLU A 56 11.25 -5.60 12.46
CA GLU A 56 9.98 -5.56 13.19
C GLU A 56 8.86 -4.92 12.36
N ARG A 57 9.15 -3.82 11.69
CA ARG A 57 8.19 -3.13 10.82
C ARG A 57 7.73 -4.03 9.68
N TYR A 58 8.64 -4.78 9.06
CA TYR A 58 8.30 -5.70 7.97
C TYR A 58 7.52 -6.92 8.45
N LYS A 59 7.84 -7.45 9.64
CA LYS A 59 7.01 -8.48 10.28
C LYS A 59 5.60 -7.98 10.54
N PHE A 60 5.45 -6.75 11.04
CA PHE A 60 4.15 -6.13 11.30
C PHE A 60 3.33 -5.92 10.01
N LEU A 61 3.95 -5.39 8.94
CA LEU A 61 3.28 -5.21 7.64
C LEU A 61 2.89 -6.56 7.01
N LYS A 62 3.75 -7.57 7.10
CA LYS A 62 3.47 -8.92 6.62
C LYS A 62 2.33 -9.59 7.40
N TRP A 63 2.28 -9.39 8.71
CA TRP A 63 1.13 -9.79 9.52
C TRP A 63 -0.15 -9.07 9.05
N GLY A 64 -0.07 -7.76 8.79
CA GLY A 64 -1.19 -6.97 8.27
C GLY A 64 -1.77 -7.53 6.97
N GLN A 65 -0.91 -7.92 6.03
CA GLN A 65 -1.32 -8.59 4.78
C GLN A 65 -2.06 -9.90 4.99
N GLN A 66 -1.77 -10.63 6.06
CA GLN A 66 -2.49 -11.87 6.39
C GLN A 66 -3.76 -11.59 7.20
N ALA A 67 -3.77 -10.53 8.00
CA ALA A 67 -4.85 -10.21 8.94
C ALA A 67 -6.01 -9.41 8.31
N PHE A 68 -5.78 -8.70 7.21
CA PHE A 68 -6.78 -7.88 6.52
C PHE A 68 -7.01 -8.36 5.09
N ARG A 69 -8.28 -8.49 4.71
CA ARG A 69 -8.68 -8.72 3.30
C ARG A 69 -8.48 -7.44 2.50
N ASN A 70 -8.26 -7.58 1.20
CA ASN A 70 -8.03 -6.46 0.27
C ASN A 70 -6.78 -5.63 0.58
N PHE A 71 -5.85 -6.14 1.39
CA PHE A 71 -4.60 -5.46 1.70
C PHE A 71 -3.42 -6.20 1.07
N ARG A 72 -2.66 -5.52 0.22
CA ARG A 72 -1.47 -6.05 -0.45
C ARG A 72 -0.26 -5.20 -0.10
N VAL A 73 0.87 -5.85 0.16
CA VAL A 73 2.15 -5.17 0.39
C VAL A 73 3.07 -5.43 -0.81
N VAL A 74 3.57 -4.35 -1.40
CA VAL A 74 4.66 -4.38 -2.37
C VAL A 74 5.98 -4.29 -1.59
N PRO A 75 6.85 -5.31 -1.70
CA PRO A 75 8.06 -5.42 -0.87
C PRO A 75 9.11 -4.35 -1.21
N PRO A 76 10.07 -4.09 -0.31
CA PRO A 76 11.14 -3.13 -0.56
C PRO A 76 11.99 -3.51 -1.77
N GLY A 77 12.58 -2.51 -2.42
CA GLY A 77 13.43 -2.68 -3.61
C GLY A 77 12.66 -2.89 -4.92
N THR A 78 11.33 -2.85 -4.91
CA THR A 78 10.49 -3.01 -6.11
C THR A 78 10.28 -1.70 -6.87
N GLY A 79 10.51 -0.56 -6.24
CA GLY A 79 10.32 0.78 -6.82
C GLY A 79 9.81 1.77 -5.79
N ILE A 80 9.46 2.97 -6.26
CA ILE A 80 8.81 4.02 -5.45
C ILE A 80 7.30 4.00 -5.67
N CYS A 81 6.53 4.37 -4.64
CA CYS A 81 5.07 4.25 -4.58
C CYS A 81 4.38 4.76 -5.86
N HIS A 82 4.68 5.98 -6.28
CA HIS A 82 3.99 6.61 -7.40
C HIS A 82 4.40 6.08 -8.78
N GLN A 83 5.63 5.61 -8.93
CA GLN A 83 6.08 4.96 -10.15
C GLN A 83 5.45 3.58 -10.29
N VAL A 84 5.44 2.78 -9.21
CA VAL A 84 4.74 1.49 -9.17
C VAL A 84 3.24 1.69 -9.43
N ASN A 85 2.65 2.77 -8.91
CA ASN A 85 1.26 3.11 -9.18
C ASN A 85 0.99 3.36 -10.68
N LEU A 86 1.82 4.18 -11.33
CA LEU A 86 1.69 4.47 -12.76
C LEU A 86 1.94 3.25 -13.66
N GLU A 87 2.93 2.43 -13.32
CA GLU A 87 3.40 1.36 -14.21
C GLU A 87 2.67 0.02 -14.00
N TYR A 88 2.07 -0.19 -12.82
CA TYR A 88 1.55 -1.51 -12.44
C TYR A 88 0.18 -1.51 -11.76
N LEU A 89 -0.08 -0.58 -10.83
CA LEU A 89 -1.31 -0.63 -10.03
C LEU A 89 -2.50 0.06 -10.71
N GLY A 90 -2.29 1.24 -11.28
CA GLY A 90 -3.33 2.04 -11.92
C GLY A 90 -3.97 1.31 -13.10
N GLN A 91 -5.29 1.25 -13.11
CA GLN A 91 -6.07 0.53 -14.12
C GLN A 91 -6.71 1.46 -15.15
N VAL A 92 -6.87 2.76 -14.84
CA VAL A 92 -7.67 3.76 -15.59
C VAL A 92 -9.17 3.44 -15.60
N VAL A 93 -9.53 2.20 -15.90
CA VAL A 93 -10.89 1.66 -15.83
C VAL A 93 -10.84 0.34 -15.08
N TRP A 94 -11.59 0.26 -13.98
CA TRP A 94 -11.86 -1.00 -13.30
C TRP A 94 -13.09 -1.66 -13.90
N THR A 95 -13.15 -2.99 -13.79
CA THR A 95 -14.33 -3.78 -14.15
C THR A 95 -14.75 -4.65 -12.97
N ASN A 96 -16.06 -4.74 -12.74
CA ASN A 96 -16.65 -5.67 -11.79
C ASN A 96 -17.75 -6.47 -12.49
N ALA A 97 -17.69 -7.80 -12.37
CA ALA A 97 -18.68 -8.71 -12.95
C ALA A 97 -19.59 -9.21 -11.84
N GLU A 98 -20.82 -8.72 -11.80
CA GLU A 98 -21.85 -9.11 -10.83
C GLU A 98 -23.14 -9.44 -11.56
N GLU A 99 -23.82 -10.50 -11.13
CA GLU A 99 -25.15 -10.90 -11.64
C GLU A 99 -25.26 -11.08 -13.18
N GLY A 100 -24.15 -11.37 -13.85
CA GLY A 100 -24.10 -11.56 -15.30
C GLY A 100 -23.91 -10.26 -16.10
N GLU A 101 -23.80 -9.11 -15.44
CA GLU A 101 -23.45 -7.83 -16.04
C GLU A 101 -22.02 -7.44 -15.67
N THR A 102 -21.31 -6.80 -16.60
CA THR A 102 -19.98 -6.22 -16.33
C THR A 102 -20.10 -4.72 -16.25
N THR A 103 -19.86 -4.18 -15.06
CA THR A 103 -19.82 -2.74 -14.83
C THR A 103 -18.37 -2.26 -14.99
N ALA A 104 -18.16 -1.30 -15.88
CA ALA A 104 -16.90 -0.56 -15.99
C ALA A 104 -17.03 0.79 -15.29
N TYR A 105 -16.02 1.19 -14.51
CA TYR A 105 -16.01 2.45 -13.79
C TYR A 105 -14.60 3.05 -13.75
N PRO A 106 -14.48 4.39 -13.68
CA PRO A 106 -13.17 5.04 -13.68
C PRO A 106 -12.37 4.65 -12.44
N ASP A 107 -11.07 4.53 -12.62
CA ASP A 107 -10.12 4.41 -11.53
C ASP A 107 -10.00 5.75 -10.78
N THR A 108 -10.01 5.65 -9.45
CA THR A 108 -9.83 6.79 -8.55
C THR A 108 -9.11 6.30 -7.30
N CYS A 109 -8.22 7.09 -6.72
CA CYS A 109 -7.54 6.70 -5.49
C CYS A 109 -7.23 7.86 -4.56
N VAL A 110 -7.13 7.56 -3.28
CA VAL A 110 -6.50 8.43 -2.28
C VAL A 110 -5.34 7.67 -1.67
N GLY A 111 -4.28 8.38 -1.31
CA GLY A 111 -3.08 7.77 -0.74
C GLY A 111 -2.56 8.57 0.44
N THR A 112 -1.84 7.90 1.34
CA THR A 112 -1.22 8.54 2.50
C THR A 112 0.09 9.26 2.17
N ASP A 113 0.21 9.78 0.95
CA ASP A 113 1.36 10.53 0.44
C ASP A 113 0.87 11.71 -0.42
N SER A 114 1.51 12.88 -0.28
CA SER A 114 1.08 14.09 -0.98
C SER A 114 1.21 14.00 -2.51
N HIS A 115 2.12 13.16 -3.01
CA HIS A 115 2.37 13.01 -4.44
C HIS A 115 1.48 11.95 -5.09
N THR A 116 0.48 11.40 -4.40
CA THR A 116 -0.55 10.57 -5.04
C THR A 116 -1.21 11.26 -6.24
N THR A 117 -1.17 12.60 -6.27
CA THR A 117 -1.56 13.40 -7.44
C THR A 117 -0.81 13.10 -8.73
N MET A 118 0.34 12.39 -8.68
CA MET A 118 1.10 11.97 -9.85
C MET A 118 0.29 11.05 -10.78
N ILE A 119 -0.62 10.24 -10.23
CA ILE A 119 -1.47 9.31 -11.01
C ILE A 119 -2.45 10.04 -11.94
N ASN A 120 -2.74 11.32 -11.66
CA ASN A 120 -3.58 12.16 -12.52
C ASN A 120 -3.01 12.31 -13.94
N GLY A 121 -1.69 12.16 -14.11
CA GLY A 121 -1.05 12.14 -15.43
C GLY A 121 -1.52 10.97 -16.32
N LEU A 122 -2.06 9.90 -15.72
CA LEU A 122 -2.61 8.73 -16.41
C LEU A 122 -4.14 8.84 -16.61
N GLY A 123 -4.77 9.95 -16.19
CA GLY A 123 -6.23 10.13 -16.26
C GLY A 123 -7.02 9.48 -15.12
N VAL A 124 -6.33 9.00 -14.07
CA VAL A 124 -6.93 8.50 -12.83
C VAL A 124 -7.06 9.64 -11.85
N LEU A 125 -8.25 9.89 -11.31
CA LEU A 125 -8.44 10.96 -10.32
C LEU A 125 -7.88 10.51 -8.96
N GLY A 126 -6.82 11.16 -8.47
CA GLY A 126 -6.29 10.89 -7.14
C GLY A 126 -5.52 12.01 -6.47
N TRP A 127 -5.48 11.95 -5.13
CA TRP A 127 -4.83 12.95 -4.28
C TRP A 127 -4.38 12.38 -2.92
N GLY A 128 -3.50 13.10 -2.25
CA GLY A 128 -2.99 12.73 -0.94
C GLY A 128 -3.95 13.10 0.20
N VAL A 129 -4.09 12.21 1.18
CA VAL A 129 -4.89 12.41 2.41
C VAL A 129 -4.10 11.95 3.65
N GLY A 130 -4.61 12.24 4.84
CA GLY A 130 -4.05 11.71 6.09
C GLY A 130 -4.38 10.22 6.27
N GLY A 131 -3.60 9.54 7.12
CA GLY A 131 -3.78 8.10 7.38
C GLY A 131 -5.02 7.72 8.21
N ILE A 132 -5.76 8.70 8.74
CA ILE A 132 -7.06 8.46 9.40
C ILE A 132 -8.19 8.54 8.36
N GLU A 133 -8.03 9.43 7.38
CA GLU A 133 -8.97 9.61 6.27
C GLU A 133 -8.85 8.51 5.20
N ALA A 134 -7.65 7.97 4.99
CA ALA A 134 -7.38 6.83 4.11
C ALA A 134 -7.95 5.51 4.67
#